data_AF-A0A950ZJI0-F1
#
_entry.id   AF-A0A950ZJI0-F1
#
_cell.length_a   1.000
_cell.length_b   1.000
_cell.length_c   1.000
_cell.angle_alpha   90.00
_cell.angle_beta   90.00
_cell.angle_gamma   90.00
#
_symmetry.space_group_name_H-M   'P 1'
#
loop_
_entity.id
_entity.type
_entity.pdbx_description
1 polymer ?
#
loop_
_entity_poly.entity_id
_entity_poly.type
_entity_poly.pdbx_seq_one_letter_code
_entity_poly.pdbx_strand_id
1 'polypeptide(L)'
;MRRLLVLLLPLLAAASMHAADFSGTDLFIPVAGRVPGQNGTFWQTDLNITNVEDSSAHVMVLFFDGTPGGRSFNVTINAHGTLVIKDFARERFQLDNAMGPVEVHSIAPISQFPSEPVRLLASAWIYNAQGEHAQFGQVVQGVPTVSLPMSSDVAGLIGSAERRANAGIANPFFVTASFTATLYDADGVARKTIDVDVEPRNVHQFSVFPEFGVEPFDGATVHFASHNGVPVYTYGSIIQNENGDPSFVIGTGTDTLATVVTPQCADPAPLWLAGQLALPGWWFTLRDGADEEAFKARYGLVDLQPFADPGFMATATPSTIATIRCDSDVVSIEQFSEGTLVSGARHAHR
;
A
#
# COMPACT_ATOMS: atom_id res chain seq x y z
N MET A 1 -9.57 62.73 22.25
CA MET A 1 -8.37 61.86 22.17
C MET A 1 -8.74 60.43 22.55
N ARG A 2 -8.82 59.53 21.56
CA ARG A 2 -8.59 58.07 21.69
C ARG A 2 -8.74 57.47 20.29
N ARG A 3 -7.63 57.31 19.58
CA ARG A 3 -7.57 56.56 18.32
C ARG A 3 -7.59 55.08 18.68
N LEU A 4 -8.64 54.37 18.29
CA LEU A 4 -8.73 52.92 18.41
C LEU A 4 -7.90 52.31 17.28
N LEU A 5 -6.76 51.72 17.63
CA LEU A 5 -5.91 50.96 16.71
C LEU A 5 -6.49 49.54 16.64
N VAL A 6 -7.20 49.20 15.57
CA VAL A 6 -7.64 47.83 15.30
C VAL A 6 -6.47 47.10 14.65
N LEU A 7 -5.79 46.26 15.41
CA LEU A 7 -4.80 45.29 14.92
C LEU A 7 -5.57 44.11 14.32
N LEU A 8 -5.68 44.06 12.99
CA LEU A 8 -6.03 42.85 12.25
C LEU A 8 -4.80 41.94 12.21
N LEU A 9 -4.78 40.89 13.04
CA LEU A 9 -3.87 39.77 12.85
C LEU A 9 -4.35 38.93 11.64
N PRO A 10 -3.52 38.66 10.63
CA PRO A 10 -3.84 37.66 9.63
C PRO A 10 -3.73 36.26 10.27
N LEU A 11 -4.84 35.51 10.27
CA LEU A 11 -4.82 34.07 10.50
C LEU A 11 -4.02 33.44 9.34
N LEU A 12 -2.76 33.08 9.58
CA LEU A 12 -2.03 32.14 8.75
C LEU A 12 -2.64 30.75 8.99
N ALA A 13 -3.56 30.34 8.13
CA ALA A 13 -3.90 28.93 8.01
C ALA A 13 -2.65 28.20 7.52
N ALA A 14 -1.95 27.52 8.42
CA ALA A 14 -0.92 26.58 8.05
C ALA A 14 -1.61 25.45 7.26
N ALA A 15 -1.52 25.49 5.94
CA ALA A 15 -1.78 24.32 5.14
C ALA A 15 -0.70 23.30 5.55
N SER A 16 -1.08 22.27 6.30
CA SER A 16 -0.22 21.13 6.57
C SER A 16 0.11 20.49 5.23
N MET A 17 1.28 20.84 4.68
CA MET A 17 1.87 20.10 3.57
C MET A 17 2.10 18.69 4.11
N HIS A 18 1.18 17.77 3.80
CA HIS A 18 1.41 16.35 3.99
C HIS A 18 2.50 15.98 2.99
N ALA A 19 3.76 15.99 3.42
CA ALA A 19 4.80 15.32 2.69
C ALA A 19 4.39 13.84 2.58
N ALA A 20 4.50 13.27 1.38
CA ALA A 20 4.25 11.85 1.19
C ALA A 20 5.23 11.07 2.08
N ASP A 21 4.69 10.37 3.08
CA ASP A 21 5.47 9.50 3.95
C ASP A 21 5.63 8.14 3.27
N PHE A 22 6.83 7.90 2.74
CA PHE A 22 7.20 6.63 2.10
C PHE A 22 7.74 5.61 3.10
N SER A 23 7.84 5.98 4.38
CA SER A 23 8.31 5.09 5.43
C SER A 23 7.16 4.48 6.21
N GLY A 24 7.34 3.23 6.65
CA GLY A 24 6.32 2.48 7.36
C GLY A 24 6.83 1.13 7.84
N THR A 25 5.98 0.41 8.56
CA THR A 25 6.26 -0.96 9.04
C THR A 25 5.91 -2.00 7.98
N ASP A 26 4.95 -1.70 7.11
CA ASP A 26 4.45 -2.58 6.07
C ASP A 26 4.46 -1.84 4.73
N LEU A 27 5.48 -2.13 3.93
CA LEU A 27 5.72 -1.46 2.66
C LEU A 27 5.42 -2.40 1.49
N PHE A 28 4.88 -1.83 0.42
CA PHE A 28 4.53 -2.52 -0.80
C PHE A 28 5.22 -1.91 -2.00
N ILE A 29 5.94 -2.74 -2.75
CA ILE A 29 6.54 -2.41 -4.03
C ILE A 29 5.67 -3.09 -5.11
N PRO A 30 5.10 -2.34 -6.06
CA PRO A 30 4.05 -2.82 -6.94
C PRO A 30 4.55 -3.85 -7.96
N VAL A 31 5.82 -3.76 -8.33
CA VAL A 31 6.44 -4.66 -9.29
C VAL A 31 7.94 -4.76 -9.03
N ALA A 32 8.44 -5.97 -9.09
CA ALA A 32 9.85 -6.32 -9.12
C ALA A 32 9.98 -7.61 -9.94
N GLY A 33 11.16 -7.85 -10.49
CA GLY A 33 11.38 -9.09 -11.22
C GLY A 33 12.65 -9.16 -12.03
N ARG A 34 12.75 -10.29 -12.71
CA ARG A 34 13.75 -10.65 -13.72
C ARG A 34 13.00 -11.26 -14.90
N VAL A 35 12.85 -10.53 -15.99
CA VAL A 35 11.90 -10.91 -17.05
C VAL A 35 12.32 -10.33 -18.41
N PRO A 36 12.27 -11.11 -19.51
CA PRO A 36 12.38 -10.56 -20.86
C PRO A 36 11.24 -9.58 -21.15
N GLY A 37 11.56 -8.43 -21.74
CA GLY A 37 10.60 -7.43 -22.19
C GLY A 37 10.47 -7.36 -23.71
N GLN A 38 9.65 -6.41 -24.17
CA GLN A 38 9.53 -6.07 -25.59
C GLN A 38 10.82 -5.43 -26.13
N ASN A 39 10.99 -5.45 -27.46
CA ASN A 39 12.13 -4.86 -28.17
C ASN A 39 13.51 -5.34 -27.67
N GLY A 40 13.58 -6.62 -27.24
CA GLY A 40 14.82 -7.24 -26.78
C GLY A 40 15.23 -6.91 -25.34
N THR A 41 14.56 -5.94 -24.69
CA THR A 41 14.89 -5.53 -23.31
C THR A 41 14.89 -6.72 -22.33
N PHE A 42 15.72 -6.63 -21.30
CA PHE A 42 15.72 -7.61 -20.21
C PHE A 42 15.69 -6.89 -18.88
N TRP A 43 14.56 -6.97 -18.19
CA TRP A 43 14.33 -6.22 -16.94
C TRP A 43 14.88 -6.99 -15.75
N GLN A 44 15.62 -6.30 -14.90
CA GLN A 44 16.12 -6.79 -13.61
C GLN A 44 15.78 -5.79 -12.52
N THR A 45 15.72 -6.25 -11.28
CA THR A 45 15.42 -5.42 -10.12
C THR A 45 16.48 -5.58 -9.05
N ASP A 46 17.03 -4.47 -8.60
CA ASP A 46 17.75 -4.40 -7.33
C ASP A 46 16.78 -3.93 -6.23
N LEU A 47 16.80 -4.59 -5.08
CA LEU A 47 15.97 -4.24 -3.93
C LEU A 47 16.82 -3.55 -2.86
N ASN A 48 16.40 -2.36 -2.44
CA ASN A 48 16.99 -1.63 -1.32
C ASN A 48 15.99 -1.54 -0.18
N ILE A 49 16.42 -1.87 1.04
CA ILE A 49 15.62 -1.71 2.27
C ILE A 49 16.49 -1.00 3.31
N THR A 50 16.05 0.16 3.77
CA THR A 50 16.76 0.99 4.74
C THR A 50 15.98 1.02 6.04
N ASN A 51 16.66 0.73 7.13
CA ASN A 51 16.17 1.01 8.47
C ASN A 51 16.51 2.46 8.83
N VAL A 52 15.50 3.27 9.14
CA VAL A 52 15.68 4.69 9.48
C VAL A 52 15.71 4.95 10.99
N GLU A 53 15.58 3.90 11.79
CA GLU A 53 15.48 3.98 13.24
C GLU A 53 16.81 3.66 13.96
N ASP A 54 16.89 4.02 15.24
CA ASP A 54 18.07 3.84 16.10
C ASP A 54 18.27 2.41 16.63
N SER A 55 17.30 1.51 16.39
CA SER A 55 17.36 0.10 16.76
C SER A 55 17.41 -0.79 15.53
N SER A 56 18.02 -1.98 15.63
CA SER A 56 18.01 -2.95 14.54
C SER A 56 16.59 -3.37 14.16
N ALA A 57 16.32 -3.46 12.86
CA ALA A 57 15.08 -3.96 12.28
C ALA A 57 15.17 -5.46 12.02
N HIS A 58 14.14 -6.21 12.39
CA HIS A 58 13.91 -7.55 11.87
C HIS A 58 12.88 -7.44 10.75
N VAL A 59 13.24 -7.91 9.56
CA VAL A 59 12.47 -7.67 8.35
C VAL A 59 12.13 -8.99 7.67
N MET A 60 10.87 -9.18 7.32
CA MET A 60 10.39 -10.24 6.44
C MET A 60 10.10 -9.64 5.07
N VAL A 61 10.66 -10.24 4.03
CA VAL A 61 10.41 -9.86 2.64
C VAL A 61 9.64 -10.97 1.96
N LEU A 62 8.53 -10.65 1.29
CA LEU A 62 7.78 -11.59 0.46
C LEU A 62 7.77 -11.13 -1.01
N PHE A 63 7.88 -12.09 -1.92
CA PHE A 63 7.82 -11.89 -3.37
C PHE A 63 6.75 -12.80 -3.98
N PHE A 64 5.79 -12.21 -4.69
CA PHE A 64 4.66 -12.93 -5.30
C PHE A 64 4.87 -13.12 -6.79
N ASP A 65 5.69 -14.10 -7.16
CA ASP A 65 6.04 -14.44 -8.55
C ASP A 65 4.97 -15.28 -9.29
N GLY A 66 3.75 -15.36 -8.75
CA GLY A 66 2.69 -16.25 -9.21
C GLY A 66 2.70 -17.65 -8.58
N THR A 67 3.71 -18.00 -7.76
CA THR A 67 3.69 -19.24 -6.97
C THR A 67 2.71 -19.10 -5.79
N PRO A 68 1.88 -20.12 -5.48
CA PRO A 68 0.99 -20.08 -4.32
C PRO A 68 1.74 -19.75 -3.02
N GLY A 69 1.24 -18.76 -2.27
CA GLY A 69 1.84 -18.29 -1.01
C GLY A 69 3.07 -17.38 -1.15
N GLY A 70 3.59 -17.19 -2.37
CA GLY A 70 4.80 -16.40 -2.62
C GLY A 70 6.07 -17.04 -2.05
N ARG A 71 7.17 -16.30 -2.14
CA ARG A 71 8.49 -16.70 -1.61
C ARG A 71 8.94 -15.68 -0.59
N SER A 72 9.61 -16.12 0.47
CA SER A 72 10.02 -15.20 1.52
C SER A 72 11.40 -15.51 2.09
N PHE A 73 11.98 -14.49 2.70
CA PHE A 73 13.15 -14.61 3.58
C PHE A 73 13.10 -13.55 4.66
N ASN A 74 13.82 -13.83 5.74
CA ASN A 74 13.99 -12.89 6.86
C ASN A 74 15.42 -12.36 6.88
N VAL A 75 15.58 -11.13 7.34
CA VAL A 75 16.87 -10.45 7.46
C VAL A 75 16.85 -9.49 8.64
N THR A 76 18.01 -9.27 9.24
CA THR A 76 18.19 -8.21 10.24
C THR A 76 18.98 -7.06 9.61
N ILE A 77 18.46 -5.85 9.75
CA ILE A 77 19.09 -4.63 9.26
C ILE A 77 19.47 -3.80 10.49
N ASN A 78 20.74 -3.48 10.65
CA ASN A 78 21.20 -2.67 11.78
C ASN A 78 20.52 -1.29 11.80
N ALA A 79 20.54 -0.61 12.94
CA ALA A 79 20.15 0.80 13.05
C ALA A 79 20.82 1.63 11.95
N HIS A 80 20.05 2.48 11.27
CA HIS A 80 20.49 3.30 10.12
C HIS A 80 21.12 2.50 8.95
N GLY A 81 20.98 1.18 8.94
CA GLY A 81 21.57 0.29 7.95
C GLY A 81 20.72 0.19 6.68
N THR A 82 21.37 -0.16 5.57
CA THR A 82 20.68 -0.47 4.30
C THR A 82 21.08 -1.85 3.82
N LEU A 83 20.08 -2.68 3.53
CA LEU A 83 20.24 -3.92 2.78
C LEU A 83 20.07 -3.62 1.29
N VAL A 84 21.04 -4.03 0.48
CA VAL A 84 20.99 -3.97 -0.98
C VAL A 84 21.08 -5.40 -1.50
N ILE A 85 20.13 -5.79 -2.35
CA ILE A 85 20.09 -7.10 -3.00
C ILE A 85 20.12 -6.86 -4.50
N LYS A 86 21.17 -7.33 -5.17
CA LYS A 86 21.35 -7.15 -6.61
C LYS A 86 20.63 -8.25 -7.36
N ASP A 87 19.95 -7.94 -8.47
CA ASP A 87 19.21 -8.95 -9.24
C ASP A 87 18.36 -9.85 -8.32
N PHE A 88 17.52 -9.20 -7.53
CA PHE A 88 16.86 -9.75 -6.33
C PHE A 88 16.22 -11.12 -6.54
N ALA A 89 15.50 -11.30 -7.65
CA ALA A 89 14.84 -12.55 -7.98
C ALA A 89 15.83 -13.72 -8.14
N ARG A 90 17.01 -13.44 -8.73
CA ARG A 90 18.05 -14.44 -8.93
C ARG A 90 18.88 -14.66 -7.66
N GLU A 91 19.34 -13.59 -7.02
CA GLU A 91 20.20 -13.68 -5.82
C GLU A 91 19.49 -14.40 -4.67
N ARG A 92 18.20 -14.10 -4.44
CA ARG A 92 17.45 -14.63 -3.29
C ARG A 92 16.69 -15.91 -3.58
N PHE A 93 16.15 -16.04 -4.78
CA PHE A 93 15.22 -17.12 -5.10
C PHE A 93 15.66 -18.00 -6.27
N GLN A 94 16.83 -17.75 -6.88
CA GLN A 94 17.37 -18.50 -8.01
C GLN A 94 16.39 -18.53 -9.21
N LEU A 95 15.63 -17.45 -9.40
CA LEU A 95 14.67 -17.31 -10.49
C LEU A 95 15.31 -16.55 -11.65
N ASP A 96 15.24 -17.13 -12.85
CA ASP A 96 15.70 -16.49 -14.09
C ASP A 96 14.56 -15.86 -14.91
N ASN A 97 13.31 -16.14 -14.54
CA ASN A 97 12.12 -15.57 -15.15
C ASN A 97 10.98 -15.48 -14.12
N ALA A 98 10.80 -14.31 -13.52
CA ALA A 98 9.79 -14.06 -12.50
C ALA A 98 9.46 -12.57 -12.41
N MET A 99 8.20 -12.24 -12.19
CA MET A 99 7.72 -10.88 -11.97
C MET A 99 6.57 -10.90 -10.98
N GLY A 100 6.50 -9.88 -10.14
CA GLY A 100 5.43 -9.76 -9.16
C GLY A 100 5.65 -8.63 -8.18
N PRO A 101 4.68 -8.35 -7.32
CA PRO A 101 4.86 -7.40 -6.24
C PRO A 101 5.76 -7.95 -5.12
N VAL A 102 6.33 -7.03 -4.34
CA VAL A 102 7.14 -7.33 -3.16
C VAL A 102 6.55 -6.64 -1.93
N GLU A 103 6.41 -7.39 -0.84
CA GLU A 103 6.04 -6.87 0.47
C GLU A 103 7.27 -6.88 1.40
N VAL A 104 7.41 -5.81 2.19
CA VAL A 104 8.47 -5.66 3.18
C VAL A 104 7.82 -5.33 4.53
N HIS A 105 7.93 -6.25 5.47
CA HIS A 105 7.35 -6.14 6.81
C HIS A 105 8.46 -6.01 7.86
N SER A 106 8.37 -4.99 8.70
CA SER A 106 9.08 -4.93 9.96
C SER A 106 8.35 -5.80 10.97
N ILE A 107 9.04 -6.81 11.49
CA ILE A 107 8.46 -7.80 12.41
C ILE A 107 9.12 -7.65 13.78
N ALA A 108 8.33 -7.77 14.85
CA ALA A 108 8.87 -7.81 16.20
C ALA A 108 9.59 -9.16 16.44
N PRO A 109 10.85 -9.18 16.92
CA PRO A 109 11.50 -10.42 17.29
C PRO A 109 10.76 -11.09 18.46
N ILE A 110 10.31 -12.33 18.24
CA ILE A 110 9.55 -13.13 19.23
C ILE A 110 10.28 -13.26 20.57
N SER A 111 11.62 -13.19 20.56
CA SER A 111 12.46 -13.30 21.76
C SER A 111 12.52 -12.03 22.63
N GLN A 112 12.01 -10.88 22.17
CA GLN A 112 12.10 -9.60 22.87
C GLN A 112 10.74 -8.92 22.98
N PHE A 113 9.72 -9.61 23.52
CA PHE A 113 8.44 -8.97 23.81
C PHE A 113 8.51 -8.11 25.09
N PRO A 114 8.04 -6.85 25.07
CA PRO A 114 7.54 -6.10 23.91
C PRO A 114 8.69 -5.49 23.09
N SER A 115 8.67 -5.72 21.77
CA SER A 115 9.47 -4.95 20.80
C SER A 115 8.51 -4.43 19.74
N GLU A 116 8.61 -3.14 19.45
CA GLU A 116 7.78 -2.51 18.44
C GLU A 116 8.43 -2.68 17.06
N PRO A 117 7.65 -2.94 16.00
CA PRO A 117 8.13 -2.81 14.63
C PRO A 117 8.74 -1.42 14.39
N VAL A 118 9.80 -1.38 13.60
CA VAL A 118 10.51 -0.14 13.25
C VAL A 118 10.14 0.32 11.85
N ARG A 119 10.20 1.62 11.60
CA ARG A 119 9.91 2.18 10.27
C ARG A 119 11.06 1.90 9.32
N LEU A 120 10.69 1.51 8.11
CA LEU A 120 11.60 1.19 7.02
C LEU A 120 11.36 2.14 5.86
N LEU A 121 12.32 2.24 4.96
CA LEU A 121 12.14 2.68 3.58
C LEU A 121 12.49 1.49 2.67
N ALA A 122 11.73 1.29 1.60
CA ALA A 122 12.01 0.25 0.62
C ALA A 122 11.88 0.80 -0.80
N SER A 123 12.76 0.41 -1.71
CA SER A 123 12.70 0.81 -3.11
C SER A 123 13.24 -0.29 -4.02
N ALA A 124 12.69 -0.38 -5.22
CA ALA A 124 13.18 -1.23 -6.29
C ALA A 124 13.82 -0.37 -7.39
N TRP A 125 15.09 -0.60 -7.69
CA TRP A 125 15.69 -0.06 -8.91
C TRP A 125 15.50 -1.07 -10.04
N ILE A 126 14.59 -0.76 -10.97
CA ILE A 126 14.23 -1.62 -12.09
C ILE A 126 14.95 -1.11 -13.33
N TYR A 127 15.79 -1.94 -13.94
CA TYR A 127 16.65 -1.52 -15.04
C TYR A 127 16.68 -2.54 -16.18
N ASN A 128 16.90 -2.04 -17.39
CA ASN A 128 17.22 -2.85 -18.56
C ASN A 128 18.68 -3.28 -18.50
N ALA A 129 18.91 -4.59 -18.42
CA ALA A 129 20.23 -5.21 -18.32
C ALA A 129 20.74 -5.79 -19.65
N GLN A 130 20.07 -5.49 -20.77
CA GLN A 130 20.47 -5.98 -22.09
C GLN A 130 21.58 -5.11 -22.71
N GLY A 131 22.63 -5.75 -23.27
CA GLY A 131 23.65 -5.13 -24.11
C GLY A 131 24.94 -4.73 -23.38
N GLU A 132 25.97 -4.31 -24.14
CA GLU A 132 27.23 -3.76 -23.62
C GLU A 132 27.13 -2.28 -23.20
N HIS A 133 25.93 -1.68 -23.34
CA HIS A 133 25.66 -0.28 -23.08
C HIS A 133 25.10 -0.05 -21.66
N ALA A 134 25.07 1.22 -21.24
CA ALA A 134 24.67 1.65 -19.91
C ALA A 134 23.31 1.06 -19.47
N GLN A 135 23.24 0.60 -18.22
CA GLN A 135 21.99 0.16 -17.60
C GLN A 135 21.08 1.37 -17.41
N PHE A 136 19.98 1.43 -18.15
CA PHE A 136 18.94 2.42 -17.95
C PHE A 136 17.90 1.86 -16.99
N GLY A 137 17.54 2.64 -15.98
CA GLY A 137 16.63 2.17 -14.96
C GLY A 137 15.90 3.29 -14.23
N GLN A 138 14.87 2.88 -13.52
CA GLN A 138 13.96 3.73 -12.78
C GLN A 138 13.87 3.24 -11.34
N VAL A 139 13.69 4.17 -10.40
CA VAL A 139 13.41 3.82 -9.01
C VAL A 139 11.90 3.77 -8.81
N VAL A 140 11.45 2.66 -8.25
CA VAL A 140 10.08 2.43 -7.81
C VAL A 140 10.08 2.45 -6.29
N GLN A 141 9.38 3.41 -5.72
CA GLN A 141 9.30 3.59 -4.27
C GLN A 141 8.26 2.62 -3.70
N GLY A 142 8.67 1.89 -2.65
CA GLY A 142 7.75 1.16 -1.80
C GLY A 142 6.94 2.15 -0.96
N VAL A 143 5.64 1.92 -0.84
CA VAL A 143 4.72 2.79 -0.09
C VAL A 143 4.05 1.99 1.03
N PRO A 144 3.67 2.62 2.15
CA PRO A 144 2.86 1.96 3.16
C PRO A 144 1.54 1.46 2.55
N THR A 145 1.16 0.20 2.79
CA THR A 145 -0.10 -0.37 2.26
C THR A 145 -1.33 0.45 2.68
N VAL A 146 -1.30 1.04 3.87
CA VAL A 146 -2.34 1.94 4.40
C VAL A 146 -2.50 3.25 3.62
N SER A 147 -1.47 3.65 2.86
CA SER A 147 -1.48 4.87 2.04
C SER A 147 -2.03 4.64 0.63
N LEU A 148 -2.37 3.39 0.28
CA LEU A 148 -2.85 3.07 -1.05
C LEU A 148 -4.26 3.65 -1.30
N PRO A 149 -4.50 4.24 -2.47
CA PRO A 149 -5.79 4.80 -2.82
C PRO A 149 -6.74 3.75 -3.45
N MET A 150 -8.04 3.98 -3.30
CA MET A 150 -9.11 3.29 -4.03
C MET A 150 -9.39 3.92 -5.39
N SER A 151 -8.97 5.17 -5.59
CA SER A 151 -9.02 5.86 -6.89
C SER A 151 -7.75 6.65 -7.12
N SER A 152 -7.15 6.51 -8.30
CA SER A 152 -5.86 7.10 -8.63
C SER A 152 -5.73 7.44 -10.12
N ASP A 153 -4.93 8.46 -10.40
CA ASP A 153 -4.57 8.87 -11.75
C ASP A 153 -3.10 8.56 -12.03
N VAL A 154 -2.85 7.83 -13.12
CA VAL A 154 -1.52 7.68 -13.72
C VAL A 154 -1.45 8.61 -14.92
N ALA A 155 -0.89 9.81 -14.70
CA ALA A 155 -0.92 10.91 -15.67
C ALA A 155 0.38 11.06 -16.47
N GLY A 156 0.31 11.80 -17.58
CA GLY A 156 1.49 12.19 -18.35
C GLY A 156 2.12 11.05 -19.15
N LEU A 157 1.35 10.02 -19.48
CA LEU A 157 1.80 8.89 -20.30
C LEU A 157 1.99 9.33 -21.76
N ILE A 158 3.00 8.76 -22.41
CA ILE A 158 3.45 9.14 -23.76
C ILE A 158 3.46 7.90 -24.64
N GLY A 159 2.76 7.97 -25.77
CA GLY A 159 2.70 6.90 -26.77
C GLY A 159 3.03 7.42 -28.16
N SER A 160 4.12 6.91 -28.73
CA SER A 160 4.57 7.24 -30.08
C SER A 160 5.31 6.06 -30.73
N ALA A 161 5.86 6.24 -31.93
CA ALA A 161 6.74 5.24 -32.53
C ALA A 161 8.03 5.06 -31.71
N GLU A 162 8.49 6.10 -31.05
CA GLU A 162 9.73 6.15 -30.25
C GLU A 162 9.51 5.74 -28.79
N ARG A 163 8.28 5.82 -28.28
CA ARG A 163 7.97 5.57 -26.86
C ARG A 163 6.72 4.73 -26.68
N ARG A 164 6.78 3.77 -25.78
CA ARG A 164 5.62 2.99 -25.33
C ARG A 164 5.27 3.31 -23.89
N ALA A 165 3.98 3.39 -23.59
CA ALA A 165 3.46 3.49 -22.24
C ALA A 165 2.88 2.15 -21.79
N ASN A 166 3.25 1.73 -20.59
CA ASN A 166 2.55 0.67 -19.86
C ASN A 166 1.93 1.26 -18.60
N ALA A 167 0.83 0.67 -18.15
CA ALA A 167 0.26 0.92 -16.85
C ALA A 167 0.21 -0.38 -16.07
N GLY A 168 0.22 -0.29 -14.75
CA GLY A 168 0.10 -1.43 -13.86
C GLY A 168 -0.78 -1.13 -12.67
N ILE A 169 -1.47 -2.18 -12.20
CA ILE A 169 -2.27 -2.20 -11.00
C ILE A 169 -1.76 -3.35 -10.14
N ALA A 170 -1.26 -3.06 -8.95
CA ALA A 170 -0.74 -4.05 -8.01
C ALA A 170 -1.61 -4.13 -6.75
N ASN A 171 -2.09 -5.34 -6.47
CA ASN A 171 -2.98 -5.65 -5.37
C ASN A 171 -2.20 -6.32 -4.23
N PRO A 172 -1.97 -5.66 -3.07
CA PRO A 172 -1.30 -6.29 -1.92
C PRO A 172 -2.25 -7.14 -1.07
N PHE A 173 -3.56 -7.11 -1.35
CA PHE A 173 -4.57 -7.75 -0.52
C PHE A 173 -4.85 -9.17 -0.99
N PHE A 174 -5.58 -9.91 -0.15
CA PHE A 174 -5.90 -11.32 -0.39
C PHE A 174 -7.29 -11.53 -1.00
N VAL A 175 -7.93 -10.43 -1.41
CA VAL A 175 -9.17 -10.41 -2.16
C VAL A 175 -8.89 -9.85 -3.54
N THR A 176 -9.63 -10.28 -4.55
CA THR A 176 -9.55 -9.70 -5.90
C THR A 176 -9.90 -8.23 -5.84
N ALA A 177 -9.09 -7.39 -6.48
CA ALA A 177 -9.32 -5.97 -6.58
C ALA A 177 -9.89 -5.66 -7.98
N SER A 178 -11.10 -5.11 -8.02
CA SER A 178 -11.85 -4.87 -9.26
C SER A 178 -11.93 -3.38 -9.56
N PHE A 179 -11.56 -2.97 -10.77
CA PHE A 179 -11.46 -1.57 -11.15
C PHE A 179 -12.14 -1.27 -12.48
N THR A 180 -12.61 -0.04 -12.62
CA THR A 180 -12.72 0.61 -13.92
C THR A 180 -11.45 1.40 -14.20
N ALA A 181 -10.85 1.18 -15.37
CA ALA A 181 -9.77 2.00 -15.90
C ALA A 181 -10.32 2.87 -17.06
N THR A 182 -10.18 4.19 -16.97
CA THR A 182 -10.60 5.13 -18.02
C THR A 182 -9.39 5.89 -18.55
N LEU A 183 -9.16 5.81 -19.86
CA LEU A 183 -8.12 6.54 -20.55
C LEU A 183 -8.64 7.91 -21.00
N TYR A 184 -8.01 8.97 -20.54
CA TYR A 184 -8.22 10.35 -20.95
C TYR A 184 -7.09 10.83 -21.88
N ASP A 185 -7.42 11.69 -22.84
CA ASP A 185 -6.43 12.42 -23.62
C ASP A 185 -5.94 13.71 -22.93
N ALA A 186 -5.00 14.41 -23.58
CA ALA A 186 -4.38 15.63 -23.04
C ALA A 186 -5.38 16.79 -22.83
N ASP A 187 -6.53 16.76 -23.50
CA ASP A 187 -7.61 17.74 -23.33
C ASP A 187 -8.60 17.32 -22.23
N GLY A 188 -8.37 16.18 -21.58
CA GLY A 188 -9.24 15.62 -20.55
C GLY A 188 -10.47 14.89 -21.10
N VAL A 189 -10.48 14.52 -22.39
CA VAL A 189 -11.60 13.79 -22.99
C VAL A 189 -11.41 12.30 -22.78
N ALA A 190 -12.42 11.64 -22.21
CA ALA A 190 -12.43 10.19 -22.06
C ALA A 190 -12.44 9.52 -23.44
N ARG A 191 -11.42 8.70 -23.73
CA ARG A 191 -11.26 7.97 -24.99
C ARG A 191 -11.90 6.59 -24.91
N LYS A 192 -11.66 5.89 -23.80
CA LYS A 192 -12.11 4.52 -23.60
C LYS A 192 -12.11 4.16 -22.12
N THR A 193 -13.01 3.27 -21.76
CA THR A 193 -13.11 2.66 -20.44
C THR A 193 -13.10 1.15 -20.58
N ILE A 194 -12.39 0.48 -19.68
CA ILE A 194 -12.33 -0.98 -19.54
C ILE A 194 -12.48 -1.35 -18.05
N ASP A 195 -12.88 -2.59 -17.78
CA ASP A 195 -12.84 -3.16 -16.44
C ASP A 195 -11.61 -4.07 -16.31
N VAL A 196 -10.98 -4.05 -15.15
CA VAL A 196 -9.76 -4.80 -14.85
C VAL A 196 -9.91 -5.45 -13.48
N ASP A 197 -9.71 -6.76 -13.42
CA ASP A 197 -9.60 -7.52 -12.18
C ASP A 197 -8.15 -7.88 -11.92
N VAL A 198 -7.70 -7.65 -10.68
CA VAL A 198 -6.37 -8.02 -10.21
C VAL A 198 -6.49 -9.01 -9.07
N GLU A 199 -6.01 -10.22 -9.32
CA GLU A 199 -6.02 -11.29 -8.33
C GLU A 199 -5.28 -10.92 -7.04
N PRO A 200 -5.60 -11.59 -5.92
CA PRO A 200 -4.88 -11.50 -4.66
C PRO A 200 -3.36 -11.51 -4.85
N ARG A 201 -2.65 -10.56 -4.23
CA ARG A 201 -1.17 -10.49 -4.21
C ARG A 201 -0.54 -10.57 -5.59
N ASN A 202 -1.15 -9.90 -6.57
CA ASN A 202 -0.72 -9.95 -7.95
C ASN A 202 -0.57 -8.54 -8.54
N VAL A 203 0.08 -8.46 -9.68
CA VAL A 203 0.21 -7.25 -10.49
C VAL A 203 -0.30 -7.53 -11.90
N HIS A 204 -1.21 -6.66 -12.36
CA HIS A 204 -1.63 -6.64 -13.75
C HIS A 204 -0.98 -5.46 -14.45
N GLN A 205 -0.01 -5.73 -15.33
CA GLN A 205 0.68 -4.72 -16.14
C GLN A 205 0.36 -4.92 -17.62
N PHE A 206 0.00 -3.83 -18.30
CA PHE A 206 -0.44 -3.87 -19.69
C PHE A 206 0.11 -2.66 -20.49
N SER A 207 0.24 -2.82 -21.80
CA SER A 207 0.55 -1.71 -22.70
C SER A 207 -0.70 -0.88 -22.94
N VAL A 208 -0.65 0.42 -22.63
CA VAL A 208 -1.85 1.26 -22.47
C VAL A 208 -2.67 1.31 -23.75
N PHE A 209 -2.13 1.84 -24.84
CA PHE A 209 -2.92 2.09 -26.05
C PHE A 209 -3.46 0.81 -26.70
N PRO A 210 -2.69 -0.30 -26.81
CA PRO A 210 -3.23 -1.59 -27.26
C PRO A 210 -4.35 -2.14 -26.38
N GLU A 211 -4.22 -2.07 -25.05
CA GLU A 211 -5.23 -2.57 -24.11
C GLU A 211 -6.56 -1.83 -24.26
N PHE A 212 -6.50 -0.51 -24.44
CA PHE A 212 -7.68 0.31 -24.68
C PHE A 212 -8.17 0.26 -26.14
N GLY A 213 -7.42 -0.37 -27.06
CA GLY A 213 -7.77 -0.42 -28.48
C GLY A 213 -7.82 0.96 -29.14
N VAL A 214 -6.91 1.86 -28.76
CA VAL A 214 -6.80 3.21 -29.31
C VAL A 214 -5.42 3.43 -29.93
N GLU A 215 -5.32 4.37 -30.87
CA GLU A 215 -4.02 4.79 -31.40
C GLU A 215 -3.18 5.52 -30.33
N PRO A 216 -1.85 5.39 -30.33
CA PRO A 216 -0.97 6.09 -29.39
C PRO A 216 -1.04 7.62 -29.51
N PHE A 217 -0.95 8.30 -28.37
CA PHE A 217 -0.85 9.76 -28.29
C PHE A 217 -0.12 10.21 -27.02
N ASP A 218 0.29 11.47 -26.97
CA ASP A 218 1.00 12.06 -25.85
C ASP A 218 0.04 12.71 -24.85
N GLY A 219 0.43 12.73 -23.56
CA GLY A 219 -0.35 13.36 -22.50
C GLY A 219 -1.53 12.52 -22.02
N ALA A 220 -1.47 11.20 -22.21
CA ALA A 220 -2.48 10.27 -21.73
C ALA A 220 -2.53 10.20 -20.20
N THR A 221 -3.73 10.06 -19.66
CA THR A 221 -3.95 9.77 -18.24
C THR A 221 -4.84 8.54 -18.11
N VAL A 222 -4.44 7.55 -17.32
CA VAL A 222 -5.31 6.44 -16.95
C VAL A 222 -5.83 6.68 -15.53
N HIS A 223 -7.13 6.89 -15.43
CA HIS A 223 -7.84 6.99 -14.17
C HIS A 223 -8.33 5.60 -13.75
N PHE A 224 -7.97 5.17 -12.55
CA PHE A 224 -8.43 3.93 -11.94
C PHE A 224 -9.43 4.25 -10.83
N ALA A 225 -10.56 3.53 -10.81
CA ALA A 225 -11.57 3.63 -9.76
C ALA A 225 -12.01 2.24 -9.30
N SER A 226 -11.87 1.95 -8.01
CA SER A 226 -12.22 0.66 -7.41
C SER A 226 -13.74 0.47 -7.37
N HIS A 227 -14.20 -0.70 -7.81
CA HIS A 227 -15.60 -1.14 -7.72
C HIS A 227 -15.96 -1.65 -6.33
N ASN A 228 -15.01 -2.33 -5.68
CA ASN A 228 -15.22 -3.07 -4.44
C ASN A 228 -14.52 -2.45 -3.24
N GLY A 229 -13.99 -1.23 -3.38
CA GLY A 229 -13.32 -0.48 -2.31
C GLY A 229 -11.97 -1.06 -1.89
N VAL A 230 -11.42 -2.00 -2.67
CA VAL A 230 -10.05 -2.49 -2.45
C VAL A 230 -9.08 -1.46 -3.02
N PRO A 231 -8.17 -0.90 -2.22
CA PRO A 231 -7.15 0.02 -2.72
C PRO A 231 -6.00 -0.74 -3.37
N VAL A 232 -5.25 -0.05 -4.21
CA VAL A 232 -4.16 -0.67 -4.99
C VAL A 232 -3.03 0.32 -5.21
N TYR A 233 -1.86 -0.21 -5.56
CA TYR A 233 -0.78 0.59 -6.09
C TYR A 233 -0.89 0.60 -7.61
N THR A 234 -1.31 1.73 -8.18
CA THR A 234 -1.28 1.96 -9.63
C THR A 234 -0.01 2.69 -10.05
N TYR A 235 0.51 2.38 -11.23
CA TYR A 235 1.69 3.04 -11.77
C TYR A 235 1.69 3.05 -13.30
N GLY A 236 2.59 3.85 -13.86
CA GLY A 236 2.91 3.89 -15.28
C GLY A 236 4.40 3.73 -15.52
N SER A 237 4.74 3.25 -16.70
CA SER A 237 6.11 3.30 -17.23
C SER A 237 6.10 3.81 -18.65
N ILE A 238 6.96 4.78 -18.95
CA ILE A 238 7.20 5.28 -20.31
C ILE A 238 8.58 4.80 -20.71
N ILE A 239 8.67 4.05 -21.80
CA ILE A 239 9.91 3.39 -22.20
C ILE A 239 10.27 3.80 -23.62
N GLN A 240 11.52 4.24 -23.81
CA GLN A 240 12.06 4.48 -25.13
C GLN A 240 12.23 3.15 -25.88
N ASN A 241 11.70 3.08 -27.10
CA ASN A 241 11.66 1.85 -27.89
C ASN A 241 13.05 1.43 -28.41
N GLU A 242 13.96 2.39 -28.61
CA GLU A 242 15.30 2.16 -29.15
C GLU A 242 16.24 1.47 -28.14
N ASN A 243 16.26 1.95 -26.89
CA ASN A 243 17.26 1.55 -25.89
C ASN A 243 16.66 0.96 -24.60
N GLY A 244 15.33 1.02 -24.45
CA GLY A 244 14.66 0.55 -23.24
C GLY A 244 14.81 1.48 -22.04
N ASP A 245 15.17 2.74 -22.22
CA ASP A 245 15.29 3.72 -21.13
C ASP A 245 13.90 4.04 -20.52
N PRO A 246 13.67 3.71 -19.24
CA PRO A 246 12.36 3.84 -18.62
C PRO A 246 12.21 5.12 -17.79
N SER A 247 10.98 5.59 -17.66
CA SER A 247 10.57 6.56 -16.65
C SER A 247 9.35 6.03 -15.89
N PHE A 248 9.38 6.15 -14.56
CA PHE A 248 8.32 5.67 -13.69
C PHE A 248 7.36 6.80 -13.36
N VAL A 249 6.07 6.49 -13.41
CA VAL A 249 5.00 7.41 -13.00
C VAL A 249 4.23 6.73 -11.87
N ILE A 250 4.25 7.33 -10.68
CA ILE A 250 3.40 6.87 -9.58
C ILE A 250 1.96 7.31 -9.83
N GLY A 251 1.00 6.43 -9.62
CA GLY A 251 -0.41 6.83 -9.60
C GLY A 251 -0.72 7.62 -8.33
N THR A 252 -1.36 8.78 -8.49
CA THR A 252 -1.70 9.65 -7.37
C THR A 252 -3.19 9.61 -7.10
N GLY A 253 -3.57 9.37 -5.86
CA GLY A 253 -4.96 9.34 -5.41
C GLY A 253 -5.10 9.93 -4.02
N THR A 254 -6.26 10.48 -3.70
CA THR A 254 -6.55 11.09 -2.39
C THR A 254 -7.44 10.22 -1.50
N ASP A 255 -8.15 9.26 -2.07
CA ASP A 255 -9.10 8.40 -1.37
C ASP A 255 -8.40 7.14 -0.86
N THR A 256 -7.63 7.31 0.22
CA THR A 256 -6.80 6.25 0.81
C THR A 256 -7.49 5.55 1.99
N LEU A 257 -7.06 4.32 2.31
CA LEU A 257 -7.47 3.67 3.57
C LEU A 257 -7.07 4.48 4.80
N ALA A 258 -6.13 5.42 4.66
CA ALA A 258 -5.73 6.37 5.69
C ALA A 258 -6.82 7.39 6.07
N THR A 259 -8.09 7.09 5.82
CA THR A 259 -9.17 7.69 6.60
C THR A 259 -9.20 7.07 8.01
N VAL A 260 -8.06 7.03 8.72
CA VAL A 260 -8.08 7.01 10.18
C VAL A 260 -8.61 8.38 10.57
N VAL A 261 -9.93 8.50 10.67
CA VAL A 261 -10.55 9.70 11.22
C VAL A 261 -9.93 9.89 12.60
N THR A 262 -9.25 11.01 12.81
CA THR A 262 -8.63 11.30 14.10
C THR A 262 -9.74 11.38 15.15
N PRO A 263 -9.69 10.56 16.22
CA PRO A 263 -10.66 10.66 17.30
C PRO A 263 -10.68 12.07 17.88
N GLN A 264 -11.85 12.63 18.18
CA GLN A 264 -12.00 14.01 18.65
C GLN A 264 -11.90 14.13 20.20
N CYS A 265 -11.43 13.09 20.88
CA CYS A 265 -11.29 13.02 22.33
C CYS A 265 -9.83 13.07 22.77
N ALA A 266 -9.62 13.49 24.02
CA ALA A 266 -8.28 13.67 24.61
C ALA A 266 -7.55 12.34 24.88
N ASP A 267 -8.26 11.23 25.02
CA ASP A 267 -7.70 9.92 25.35
C ASP A 267 -8.46 8.79 24.62
N PRO A 268 -8.22 8.62 23.30
CA PRO A 268 -8.89 7.59 22.54
C PRO A 268 -8.36 6.20 22.86
N ALA A 269 -9.24 5.21 22.91
CA ALA A 269 -8.87 3.81 23.01
C ALA A 269 -7.82 3.42 21.93
N PRO A 270 -6.81 2.60 22.27
CA PRO A 270 -5.85 2.05 21.32
C PRO A 270 -6.52 1.42 20.10
N LEU A 271 -5.96 1.68 18.92
CA LEU A 271 -6.37 1.09 17.66
C LEU A 271 -5.21 0.29 17.09
N TRP A 272 -5.43 -1.00 16.90
CA TRP A 272 -4.45 -1.91 16.32
C TRP A 272 -4.89 -2.24 14.90
N LEU A 273 -4.12 -1.81 13.92
CA LEU A 273 -4.37 -2.19 12.53
C LEU A 273 -3.72 -3.54 12.27
N ALA A 274 -4.38 -4.34 11.45
CA ALA A 274 -3.90 -5.66 11.09
C ALA A 274 -2.63 -5.49 10.24
N GLY A 275 -1.48 -5.89 10.75
CA GLY A 275 -0.21 -5.86 10.00
C GLY A 275 -0.17 -6.84 8.81
N GLN A 276 -1.14 -7.74 8.72
CA GLN A 276 -1.39 -8.63 7.59
C GLN A 276 -2.90 -8.79 7.35
N LEU A 277 -3.28 -9.13 6.12
CA LEU A 277 -4.61 -9.63 5.71
C LEU A 277 -5.76 -9.17 6.61
N ALA A 278 -6.15 -7.90 6.48
CA ALA A 278 -7.33 -7.40 7.16
C ALA A 278 -8.56 -8.20 6.68
N LEU A 279 -9.08 -9.07 7.54
CA LEU A 279 -10.37 -9.70 7.32
C LEU A 279 -11.46 -8.64 7.55
N PRO A 280 -12.63 -8.76 6.90
CA PRO A 280 -13.74 -7.86 7.15
C PRO A 280 -14.11 -7.89 8.63
N GLY A 281 -14.06 -6.75 9.30
CA GLY A 281 -14.48 -6.61 10.69
C GLY A 281 -13.41 -6.09 11.63
N TRP A 282 -13.88 -5.79 12.83
CA TRP A 282 -13.12 -5.24 13.94
C TRP A 282 -13.44 -6.06 15.19
N TRP A 283 -12.40 -6.34 15.97
CA TRP A 283 -12.53 -6.84 17.32
C TRP A 283 -12.64 -5.66 18.29
N PHE A 284 -13.68 -5.67 19.12
CA PHE A 284 -13.91 -4.66 20.15
C PHE A 284 -13.74 -5.29 21.52
N THR A 285 -12.82 -4.75 22.31
CA THR A 285 -12.68 -5.12 23.73
C THR A 285 -13.37 -4.05 24.56
N LEU A 286 -14.41 -4.43 25.31
CA LEU A 286 -15.12 -3.54 26.22
C LEU A 286 -14.58 -3.66 27.65
N ARG A 287 -14.81 -2.63 28.47
CA ARG A 287 -14.52 -2.66 29.91
C ARG A 287 -15.48 -3.62 30.62
N ASP A 288 -15.01 -4.23 31.70
CA ASP A 288 -15.83 -5.07 32.57
C ASP A 288 -17.10 -4.33 33.02
N GLY A 289 -18.25 -4.97 32.82
CA GLY A 289 -19.56 -4.43 33.18
C GLY A 289 -20.22 -3.55 32.11
N ALA A 290 -19.58 -3.33 30.95
CA ALA A 290 -20.24 -2.73 29.79
C ALA A 290 -21.31 -3.66 29.21
N ASP A 291 -22.43 -3.08 28.76
CA ASP A 291 -23.50 -3.82 28.08
C ASP A 291 -23.20 -3.88 26.58
N GLU A 292 -22.72 -5.04 26.13
CA GLU A 292 -22.34 -5.29 24.74
C GLU A 292 -23.49 -5.06 23.75
N GLU A 293 -24.70 -5.49 24.07
CA GLU A 293 -25.85 -5.36 23.17
C GLU A 293 -26.31 -3.91 23.07
N ALA A 294 -26.32 -3.19 24.20
CA ALA A 294 -26.58 -1.75 24.20
C ALA A 294 -25.50 -0.96 23.44
N PHE A 295 -24.24 -1.39 23.54
CA PHE A 295 -23.12 -0.81 22.81
C PHE A 295 -23.26 -1.03 21.30
N LYS A 296 -23.50 -2.26 20.86
CA LYS A 296 -23.74 -2.60 19.44
C LYS A 296 -24.90 -1.79 18.87
N ALA A 297 -26.01 -1.70 19.59
CA ALA A 297 -27.19 -0.94 19.18
C ALA A 297 -26.90 0.57 19.04
N ARG A 298 -26.10 1.15 19.95
CA ARG A 298 -25.70 2.57 19.93
C ARG A 298 -24.96 2.93 18.65
N TYR A 299 -24.14 2.03 18.13
CA TYR A 299 -23.26 2.27 16.98
C TYR A 299 -23.72 1.59 15.68
N GLY A 300 -24.87 0.89 15.69
CA GLY A 300 -25.39 0.18 14.53
C GLY A 300 -24.46 -0.94 14.04
N LEU A 301 -23.77 -1.61 14.96
CA LEU A 301 -22.79 -2.65 14.65
C LEU A 301 -23.49 -3.95 14.25
N VAL A 302 -23.02 -4.56 13.17
CA VAL A 302 -23.50 -5.88 12.69
C VAL A 302 -22.48 -6.94 13.10
N ASP A 303 -22.95 -7.90 13.91
CA ASP A 303 -22.13 -8.99 14.44
C ASP A 303 -21.67 -9.92 13.31
N LEU A 304 -20.40 -10.31 13.36
CA LEU A 304 -19.82 -11.22 12.38
C LEU A 304 -19.80 -12.67 12.85
N GLN A 305 -19.55 -12.94 14.15
CA GLN A 305 -19.71 -14.23 14.82
C GLN A 305 -19.54 -14.07 16.35
N PRO A 306 -20.27 -14.86 17.17
CA PRO A 306 -20.02 -14.92 18.61
C PRO A 306 -18.75 -15.74 18.92
N PHE A 307 -17.74 -15.08 19.49
CA PHE A 307 -16.59 -15.73 20.13
C PHE A 307 -16.71 -15.62 21.65
N ALA A 308 -16.15 -16.60 22.37
CA ALA A 308 -16.18 -16.60 23.84
C ALA A 308 -15.00 -15.78 24.40
N ASP A 309 -15.34 -14.61 24.97
CA ASP A 309 -14.65 -13.83 26.02
C ASP A 309 -13.19 -13.36 25.81
N PRO A 310 -12.83 -12.09 26.12
CA PRO A 310 -13.64 -10.88 26.25
C PRO A 310 -13.62 -10.05 24.95
N GLY A 311 -14.81 -9.72 24.45
CA GLY A 311 -14.99 -8.85 23.28
C GLY A 311 -15.91 -9.47 22.21
N PHE A 312 -16.14 -8.71 21.15
CA PHE A 312 -16.99 -9.14 20.04
C PHE A 312 -16.48 -8.64 18.70
N MET A 313 -16.95 -9.29 17.64
CA MET A 313 -16.61 -8.93 16.26
C MET A 313 -17.75 -8.20 15.58
N ALA A 314 -17.45 -7.05 14.96
CA ALA A 314 -18.44 -6.38 14.13
C ALA A 314 -17.82 -5.63 12.95
N THR A 315 -18.65 -5.34 11.96
CA THR A 315 -18.29 -4.40 10.88
C THR A 315 -18.52 -2.95 11.32
N ALA A 316 -17.59 -2.08 10.97
CA ALA A 316 -17.69 -0.64 11.24
C ALA A 316 -16.92 0.14 10.17
N THR A 317 -17.45 1.30 9.80
CA THR A 317 -16.75 2.25 8.92
C THR A 317 -15.62 2.94 9.71
N PRO A 318 -14.61 3.53 9.03
CA PRO A 318 -13.55 4.25 9.72
C PRO A 318 -14.03 5.44 10.58
N SER A 319 -15.09 6.13 10.16
CA SER A 319 -15.71 7.21 10.95
C SER A 319 -16.41 6.69 12.20
N THR A 320 -17.07 5.53 12.12
CA THR A 320 -17.63 4.84 13.27
C THR A 320 -16.53 4.39 14.23
N ILE A 321 -15.42 3.82 13.73
CA ILE A 321 -14.26 3.46 14.56
C ILE A 321 -13.71 4.66 15.32
N ALA A 322 -13.48 5.79 14.65
CA ALA A 322 -12.97 6.99 15.31
C ALA A 322 -13.91 7.54 16.39
N THR A 323 -15.22 7.41 16.19
CA THR A 323 -16.23 7.78 17.19
C THR A 323 -16.18 6.82 18.38
N ILE A 324 -16.17 5.52 18.11
CA ILE A 324 -16.15 4.45 19.13
C ILE A 324 -14.89 4.55 20.00
N ARG A 325 -13.75 4.94 19.44
CA ARG A 325 -12.50 5.11 20.22
C ARG A 325 -12.63 6.16 21.33
N CYS A 326 -13.62 7.04 21.28
CA CYS A 326 -13.88 8.02 22.33
C CYS A 326 -14.88 7.55 23.38
N ASP A 327 -15.46 6.37 23.22
CA ASP A 327 -16.39 5.80 24.18
C ASP A 327 -15.63 5.26 25.40
N SER A 328 -16.08 5.66 26.59
CA SER A 328 -15.46 5.22 27.85
C SER A 328 -15.57 3.71 28.07
N ASP A 329 -16.55 3.06 27.43
CA ASP A 329 -16.79 1.63 27.56
C ASP A 329 -15.75 0.80 26.77
N VAL A 330 -14.94 1.42 25.90
CA VAL A 330 -13.97 0.73 25.03
C VAL A 330 -12.58 0.69 25.64
N VAL A 331 -11.97 -0.49 25.64
CA VAL A 331 -10.59 -0.73 26.05
C VAL A 331 -9.64 -0.73 24.86
N SER A 332 -10.00 -1.44 23.79
CA SER A 332 -9.20 -1.50 22.56
C SER A 332 -10.07 -1.83 21.35
N ILE A 333 -9.58 -1.47 20.18
CA ILE A 333 -10.15 -1.87 18.89
C ILE A 333 -9.04 -2.46 18.04
N GLU A 334 -9.28 -3.61 17.43
CA GLU A 334 -8.31 -4.30 16.59
C GLU A 334 -8.94 -4.62 15.24
N GLN A 335 -8.25 -4.28 14.15
CA GLN A 335 -8.67 -4.73 12.83
C GLN A 335 -8.41 -6.23 12.73
N PHE A 336 -9.40 -6.97 12.26
CA PHE A 336 -9.32 -8.42 12.27
C PHE A 336 -8.28 -8.91 11.25
N SER A 337 -7.49 -9.92 11.63
CA SER A 337 -6.53 -10.59 10.74
C SER A 337 -6.63 -12.10 10.92
N GLU A 338 -6.23 -12.90 9.92
CA GLU A 338 -6.20 -14.37 10.06
C GLU A 338 -5.36 -14.84 11.27
N GLY A 339 -4.35 -14.06 11.70
CA GLY A 339 -3.52 -14.36 12.87
C GLY A 339 -4.23 -14.21 14.22
N THR A 340 -5.33 -13.44 14.28
CA THR A 340 -6.06 -13.14 15.51
C THR A 340 -6.85 -14.36 16.03
N LEU A 341 -7.19 -15.31 15.13
CA LEU A 341 -7.84 -16.58 15.49
C LEU A 341 -6.96 -17.47 16.40
N VAL A 342 -5.65 -17.27 16.42
CA VAL A 342 -4.70 -18.08 17.19
C VAL A 342 -4.28 -17.40 18.50
N SER A 343 -4.41 -16.07 18.60
CA SER A 343 -4.00 -15.29 19.80
C SER A 343 -5.09 -15.15 20.85
N GLY A 344 -6.38 -15.26 20.50
CA GLY A 344 -7.51 -15.22 21.45
C GLY A 344 -7.40 -16.26 22.58
N ALA A 345 -6.67 -17.36 22.37
CA ALA A 345 -6.40 -18.36 23.41
C ALA A 345 -5.27 -17.99 24.39
N ARG A 346 -4.47 -16.94 24.14
CA ARG A 346 -3.26 -16.63 24.95
C ARG A 346 -3.41 -15.46 25.93
N HIS A 347 -4.49 -14.69 25.87
CA HIS A 347 -4.73 -13.59 26.82
C HIS A 347 -5.55 -13.99 28.06
N ALA A 348 -5.95 -15.26 28.20
CA ALA A 348 -6.69 -15.78 29.36
C ALA A 348 -5.83 -16.06 30.62
N HIS A 349 -4.59 -15.57 30.69
CA HIS A 349 -3.79 -15.60 31.92
C HIS A 349 -3.11 -14.27 32.18
N ARG A 350 -3.84 -13.37 32.84
CA ARG A 350 -3.35 -12.59 33.98
C ARG A 350 -4.50 -12.18 34.88
#